data_AF-Q99K09-F1
#
_entry.id   AF-Q99K09-F1
#
_cell.length_a   1.000
_cell.length_b   1.000
_cell.length_c   1.000
_cell.angle_alpha   90.00
_cell.angle_beta   90.00
_cell.angle_gamma   90.00
#
_symmetry.space_group_name_H-M   'P 1'
#
loop_
_entity.id
_entity.type
_entity.pdbx_description
1 polymer ?
#
loop_
_entity_poly.entity_id
_entity_poly.type
_entity_poly.pdbx_seq_one_letter_code
_entity_poly.pdbx_strand_id
1 'polypeptide(L)' 'TRAKLVSKIAKYPHVEDYRRTVTEIDEKEYISLRLIISELRNQYVTLHDMILKNIEKIKRPRSSNAETLY' A
#
# COMPACT_ATOMS: atom_id res chain seq x y z
N THR A 1 -15.34 11.39 -8.73
CA THR A 1 -15.71 10.10 -8.09
C THR A 1 -16.67 9.36 -8.99
N ARG A 2 -16.67 8.03 -8.95
CA ARG A 2 -17.53 7.16 -9.78
C ARG A 2 -18.99 7.61 -9.78
N ALA A 3 -19.54 7.87 -8.60
CA ALA A 3 -20.92 8.36 -8.44
C ALA A 3 -21.22 9.63 -9.26
N LYS A 4 -20.30 10.60 -9.31
CA LYS A 4 -20.48 11.82 -10.11
C LYS A 4 -20.55 11.53 -11.61
N LEU A 5 -19.76 10.56 -12.10
CA LEU A 5 -19.82 10.14 -13.51
C LEU A 5 -21.12 9.42 -13.83
N VAL A 6 -21.58 8.53 -12.94
CA VAL A 6 -22.89 7.87 -13.08
C VAL A 6 -24.03 8.89 -13.13
N SER A 7 -23.98 9.93 -12.29
CA SER A 7 -24.96 11.04 -12.39
C SER A 7 -24.89 11.79 -13.73
N LYS A 8 -23.70 11.92 -14.33
CA LYS A 8 -23.54 12.53 -15.66
C LYS A 8 -24.10 11.63 -16.78
N ILE A 9 -23.93 10.32 -16.70
CA ILE A 9 -24.55 9.36 -17.64
C ILE A 9 -26.07 9.50 -17.63
N ALA A 10 -26.67 9.58 -16.44
CA ALA A 10 -28.12 9.75 -16.30
C ALA A 10 -28.62 11.08 -16.88
N LYS A 11 -27.84 12.17 -16.73
CA LYS A 11 -28.17 13.50 -17.27
C LYS A 11 -27.93 13.64 -18.78
N TYR A 12 -26.92 12.95 -19.30
CA TYR A 12 -26.45 13.07 -20.69
C TYR A 12 -26.24 11.68 -21.32
N PRO A 13 -27.33 10.94 -21.59
CA PRO A 13 -27.24 9.53 -21.99
C PRO A 13 -26.60 9.30 -23.36
N HIS A 14 -26.53 10.33 -24.22
CA HIS A 14 -25.92 10.31 -25.55
C HIS A 14 -24.42 10.59 -25.54
N VAL A 15 -23.86 11.01 -24.39
CA VAL A 15 -22.42 11.26 -24.25
C VAL A 15 -21.74 9.98 -23.75
N GLU A 16 -21.33 9.15 -24.70
CA GLU A 16 -20.72 7.84 -24.43
C GLU A 16 -19.41 7.91 -23.64
N ASP A 17 -18.70 9.04 -23.74
CA ASP A 17 -17.46 9.26 -22.97
C ASP A 17 -17.67 9.09 -21.47
N TYR A 18 -18.84 9.48 -20.92
CA TYR A 18 -19.10 9.29 -19.50
C TYR A 18 -19.17 7.81 -19.09
N ARG A 19 -19.69 6.93 -19.96
CA ARG A 19 -19.70 5.48 -19.71
C ARG A 19 -18.29 4.92 -19.80
N ARG A 20 -17.54 5.31 -20.82
CA ARG A 20 -16.15 4.91 -21.00
C ARG A 20 -15.28 5.31 -19.80
N THR A 21 -15.41 6.55 -19.33
CA THR A 21 -14.65 7.01 -18.16
C THR A 21 -14.98 6.20 -16.90
N VAL A 22 -16.21 5.71 -16.71
CA VAL A 22 -16.54 4.82 -15.58
C VAL A 22 -15.71 3.53 -15.66
N THR A 23 -15.62 2.91 -16.83
CA THR A 23 -14.78 1.72 -17.03
C THR A 23 -13.31 2.01 -16.74
N GLU A 24 -12.78 3.11 -17.29
CA GLU A 24 -11.37 3.48 -17.12
C GLU A 24 -11.01 3.75 -15.64
N ILE A 25 -11.91 4.38 -14.86
CA ILE A 25 -11.65 4.57 -13.42
C ILE A 25 -11.73 3.27 -12.63
N ASP A 26 -12.64 2.36 -12.99
CA ASP A 26 -12.79 1.08 -12.31
C ASP A 26 -11.56 0.19 -12.59
N GLU A 27 -11.03 0.20 -13.82
CA GLU A 27 -9.76 -0.44 -14.19
C GLU A 27 -8.56 0.17 -13.46
N LYS A 28 -8.48 1.50 -13.41
CA LYS A 28 -7.42 2.20 -12.67
C LYS A 28 -7.44 1.85 -11.19
N GLU A 29 -8.62 1.80 -10.57
CA GLU A 29 -8.77 1.47 -9.16
C GLU A 29 -8.32 0.03 -8.88
N TYR A 30 -8.70 -0.91 -9.74
CA TYR A 30 -8.22 -2.30 -9.65
C TYR A 30 -6.70 -2.39 -9.68
N ILE A 31 -6.04 -1.72 -10.63
CA ILE A 31 -4.57 -1.68 -10.71
C ILE A 31 -3.98 -1.04 -9.45
N SER A 32 -4.54 0.08 -8.98
CA SER A 32 -4.07 0.75 -7.76
C SER A 32 -4.15 -0.15 -6.54
N LEU A 33 -5.26 -0.88 -6.35
CA LEU A 33 -5.42 -1.82 -5.24
C LEU A 33 -4.38 -2.95 -5.30
N ARG A 34 -4.10 -3.47 -6.51
CA ARG A 34 -3.06 -4.49 -6.71
C ARG A 34 -1.66 -3.98 -6.35
N LEU A 35 -1.35 -2.72 -6.69
CA LEU A 35 -0.09 -2.08 -6.31
C LEU A 35 0.00 -1.88 -4.80
N ILE A 36 -1.06 -1.38 -4.15
CA ILE A 36 -1.11 -1.19 -2.69
C ILE A 36 -0.86 -2.52 -1.96
N ILE A 37 -1.51 -3.61 -2.38
CA ILE A 37 -1.28 -4.93 -1.77
C ILE A 37 0.17 -5.38 -1.94
N SER A 38 0.74 -5.14 -3.13
CA SER A 38 2.14 -5.50 -3.41
C SER A 38 3.11 -4.68 -2.56
N GLU A 39 2.84 -3.39 -2.37
CA GLU A 39 3.62 -2.51 -1.52
C GLU A 39 3.52 -2.92 -0.04
N LEU A 40 2.32 -3.20 0.46
CA LEU A 40 2.12 -3.70 1.82
C LEU A 40 2.94 -4.98 2.07
N ARG A 41 2.89 -5.95 1.15
CA ARG A 41 3.70 -7.17 1.24
C ARG A 41 5.19 -6.84 1.30
N ASN A 42 5.67 -5.95 0.44
CA ASN A 42 7.08 -5.56 0.39
C ASN A 42 7.52 -4.83 1.66
N GLN A 43 6.65 -4.00 2.24
CA GLN A 43 6.88 -3.33 3.53
C GLN A 43 7.01 -4.36 4.67
N TYR A 44 6.12 -5.35 4.74
CA TYR A 44 6.22 -6.44 5.72
C TYR A 44 7.51 -7.23 5.59
N VAL A 45 7.90 -7.60 4.36
CA VAL A 45 9.15 -8.34 4.11
C VAL A 45 10.36 -7.51 4.53
N THR A 46 10.40 -6.23 4.17
CA THR A 46 11.50 -5.32 4.54
C THR A 46 11.60 -5.18 6.06
N LEU A 47 10.47 -4.93 6.73
CA LEU A 47 10.42 -4.80 8.17
C LEU A 47 10.88 -6.08 8.88
N HIS A 48 10.38 -7.23 8.42
CA HIS A 48 10.74 -8.53 8.97
C HIS A 48 12.24 -8.82 8.80
N ASP A 49 12.80 -8.58 7.61
CA ASP A 49 14.24 -8.73 7.34
C ASP A 49 15.09 -7.82 8.24
N MET A 50 14.72 -6.53 8.34
CA MET A 50 15.39 -5.57 9.23
C MET A 50 15.36 -6.02 10.69
N ILE A 51 14.22 -6.49 11.19
CA ILE A 51 14.08 -6.96 12.57
C ILE A 51 14.92 -8.20 12.79
N LEU A 52 14.81 -9.22 11.94
CA LEU A 52 15.54 -10.49 12.13
C LEU A 52 17.05 -10.29 12.09
N LYS A 53 17.56 -9.49 11.15
CA LYS A 53 19.00 -9.17 11.07
C LYS A 53 19.53 -8.47 12.31
N ASN A 54 18.68 -7.76 13.05
CA ASN A 54 19.08 -6.95 14.19
C ASN A 54 18.51 -7.45 15.53
N ILE A 55 17.88 -8.63 15.55
CA ILE A 55 17.03 -9.08 16.67
C ILE A 55 17.78 -9.13 18.00
N GLU A 56 19.06 -9.54 17.99
CA GLU A 56 19.88 -9.59 19.21
C GLU A 56 20.18 -8.20 19.77
N LYS A 57 20.50 -7.23 18.91
CA LYS A 57 20.72 -5.84 19.33
C LYS A 57 19.41 -5.17 19.76
N ILE A 58 18.30 -5.49 19.11
CA ILE A 58 16.97 -5.01 19.48
C ILE A 58 16.58 -5.55 20.86
N LYS A 59 16.79 -6.84 21.13
CA LYS A 59 16.51 -7.48 22.42
C LYS A 59 17.49 -7.05 23.52
N ARG A 60 18.75 -6.80 23.18
CA ARG A 60 19.85 -6.44 24.09
C ARG A 60 20.62 -5.23 23.56
N PRO A 61 20.08 -4.00 23.77
CA PRO A 61 20.64 -2.78 23.18
C PRO A 61 21.97 -2.32 23.76
N ARG A 62 22.42 -2.89 24.90
CA ARG A 62 23.72 -2.61 25.50
C ARG A 62 24.66 -3.79 25.26
N SER A 63 25.87 -3.54 24.78
CA SER A 63 26.94 -4.54 24.83
C SER A 63 27.18 -4.92 26.30
N SER A 64 27.43 -6.19 26.57
CA SER A 64 27.79 -6.74 27.88
C SER A 64 29.18 -6.27 28.37
N ASN A 65 29.57 -5.03 28.08
CA ASN A 65 30.80 -4.41 28.58
C ASN A 65 30.70 -4.05 30.07
N ALA A 66 29.59 -4.38 30.73
CA ALA A 66 29.43 -4.24 32.18
C ALA A 66 30.16 -5.34 32.98
N GLU A 67 30.59 -6.43 32.34
CA GLU A 67 31.28 -7.55 33.03
C GLU A 67 32.80 -7.37 33.17
N THR A 68 33.43 -6.40 32.49
CA THR A 68 34.90 -6.21 32.53
C THR A 68 35.35 -5.11 33.51
N LEU A 69 34.46 -4.67 34.41
CA LEU A 69 34.71 -3.54 35.32
C LEU A 69 34.87 -3.91 36.81
N TYR A 70 35.04 -5.20 37.14
CA TYR A 70 35.34 -5.65 38.50
C TYR A 70 36.34 -6.81 38.50
#